data_AF-A0A4C1TS70-F1
#
_entry.id   AF-A0A4C1TS70-F1
#
_cell.length_a   1.000
_cell.length_b   1.000
_cell.length_c   1.000
_cell.angle_alpha   90.00
_cell.angle_beta   90.00
_cell.angle_gamma   90.00
#
_symmetry.space_group_name_H-M   'P 1'
#
loop_
_entity.id
_entity.type
_entity.pdbx_description
1 polymer ?
#
loop_
_entity_poly.entity_id
_entity_poly.type
_entity_poly.pdbx_seq_one_letter_code
_entity_poly.pdbx_strand_id
1 'polypeptide(L)'
;MDNESTKHTLGNTDREDYESSSQSTPQEPKSFAEFAKDKLDSAGRELRRRLPMAGQIGAHLMHPRRLLLHSTPTQHTDVVITFPKGIPDSMLLWLLHKLRGSRPRLRVCVRQHASAQCSAFYITADDDVLLQTAEEVHLPKLLKPEFGGGYKEFTVRDMHCFQKGTSASELLNSQERSALVKHVLESARAEPGDERALEPALVLRPGQSIVPACVSRGVIASMFPLHDRKALAHLRQKWVKTLFTPQPLGTANEYWKDIAYVLFSLFNVLWACVYLETWKRYSNVLAYRWGTLDQRDDLLVEPRPLFQGEMSISSVTGRPEAQYAAWKRRLWRHCVSFPVILICLSVTALATFTLLAAQDWWETRIVYFSWVPRAFLAILIALEEEVYSRIARWLNDKENYRLETKYENHLIVKIALVCILVTPLFAAAVTSPIPARNAPRFACNTVVTK
;
A
#
# COMPACT_ATOMS: atom_id res chain seq x y z
N MET A 1 -59.79 26.87 27.63
CA MET A 1 -60.49 28.17 27.57
C MET A 1 -59.87 29.03 28.65
N ASP A 2 -59.71 30.31 28.33
CA ASP A 2 -59.18 31.39 29.17
C ASP A 2 -57.65 31.41 29.26
N ASN A 3 -56.94 32.50 28.94
CA ASN A 3 -57.40 33.83 28.61
C ASN A 3 -56.32 34.56 27.78
N GLU A 4 -56.79 35.24 26.75
CA GLU A 4 -56.06 36.15 25.87
C GLU A 4 -56.17 37.57 26.47
N SER A 5 -55.09 38.38 26.40
CA SER A 5 -55.16 39.82 26.07
C SER A 5 -53.86 40.55 26.47
N THR A 6 -53.10 40.95 25.44
CA THR A 6 -52.63 42.32 25.11
C THR A 6 -52.63 43.39 26.22
N LYS A 7 -51.70 44.35 26.36
CA LYS A 7 -50.83 45.08 25.42
C LYS A 7 -50.05 46.18 26.18
N HIS A 8 -49.02 46.74 25.54
CA HIS A 8 -48.45 48.10 25.67
C HIS A 8 -47.66 48.48 26.96
N THR A 9 -46.67 49.38 27.00
CA THR A 9 -45.68 49.99 26.08
C THR A 9 -44.93 51.04 26.93
N LEU A 10 -43.59 51.05 26.83
CA LEU A 10 -42.66 52.18 26.97
C LEU A 10 -42.50 52.94 28.30
N GLY A 11 -41.22 53.11 28.66
CA GLY A 11 -40.73 54.30 29.36
C GLY A 11 -39.99 53.98 30.65
N ASN A 12 -38.66 53.92 30.60
CA ASN A 12 -37.88 54.23 31.79
C ASN A 12 -36.61 54.98 31.37
N THR A 13 -36.45 56.18 31.91
CA THR A 13 -35.27 57.02 31.78
C THR A 13 -34.93 57.52 33.17
N ASP A 14 -33.62 57.50 33.44
CA ASP A 14 -32.85 58.15 34.50
C ASP A 14 -32.60 57.42 35.85
N ARG A 15 -31.29 57.14 36.03
CA ARG A 15 -30.44 57.39 37.21
C ARG A 15 -30.69 56.49 38.43
N GLU A 16 -29.72 55.85 39.09
CA GLU A 16 -28.27 56.02 39.25
C GLU A 16 -27.71 54.68 39.77
N ASP A 17 -26.73 54.07 39.10
CA ASP A 17 -26.01 52.89 39.62
C ASP A 17 -24.66 53.34 40.19
N TYR A 18 -24.55 53.37 41.53
CA TYR A 18 -23.28 53.39 42.26
C TYR A 18 -22.89 51.96 42.67
N GLU A 19 -21.62 51.64 42.43
CA GLU A 19 -20.95 50.36 42.59
C GLU A 19 -21.22 49.63 43.92
N SER A 20 -21.47 48.33 43.86
CA SER A 20 -21.11 47.39 44.92
C SER A 20 -20.49 46.13 44.34
N SER A 21 -19.19 46.02 44.60
CA SER A 21 -18.28 44.94 44.26
C SER A 21 -18.75 43.59 44.81
N SER A 22 -18.95 42.60 43.92
CA SER A 22 -19.11 41.19 44.33
C SER A 22 -18.22 40.27 43.49
N GLN A 23 -17.03 40.04 44.06
CA GLN A 23 -16.23 38.81 44.08
C GLN A 23 -16.52 37.73 43.03
N SER A 24 -15.53 37.52 42.17
CA SER A 24 -15.34 36.33 41.34
C SER A 24 -15.21 35.06 42.20
N THR A 25 -16.07 34.07 41.95
CA THR A 25 -15.90 32.70 42.45
C THR A 25 -14.80 31.98 41.64
N PRO A 26 -13.93 31.15 42.26
CA PRO A 26 -12.90 30.41 41.54
C PRO A 26 -13.55 29.23 40.80
N GLN A 27 -13.38 29.18 39.47
CA GLN A 27 -13.73 27.99 38.68
C GLN A 27 -12.82 26.82 39.09
N GLU A 28 -13.43 25.65 39.31
CA GLU A 28 -12.72 24.39 39.55
C GLU A 28 -11.66 24.14 38.46
N PRO A 29 -10.48 23.57 38.81
CA PRO A 29 -9.43 23.32 37.86
C PRO A 29 -9.85 22.19 36.91
N LYS A 30 -10.36 22.56 35.73
CA LYS A 30 -10.48 21.63 34.60
C LYS A 30 -9.13 20.96 34.39
N SER A 31 -9.11 19.64 34.23
CA SER A 31 -7.89 18.90 33.95
C SER A 31 -7.13 19.57 32.80
N PHE A 32 -5.81 19.72 32.93
CA PHE A 32 -4.98 20.35 31.89
C PHE A 32 -5.23 19.76 30.49
N ALA A 33 -5.59 18.47 30.43
CA ALA A 33 -5.99 17.79 29.21
C ALA A 33 -7.29 18.35 28.58
N GLU A 34 -8.29 18.70 29.39
CA GLU A 34 -9.55 19.30 28.90
C GLU A 34 -9.35 20.74 28.46
N PHE A 35 -8.54 21.52 29.20
CA PHE A 35 -8.19 22.88 28.80
C PHE A 35 -7.38 22.90 27.49
N ALA A 36 -6.41 22.01 27.36
CA ALA A 36 -5.63 21.85 26.12
C ALA A 36 -6.53 21.43 24.96
N LYS A 37 -7.49 20.53 25.18
CA LYS A 37 -8.46 20.08 24.19
C LYS A 37 -9.38 21.22 23.72
N ASP A 38 -9.91 22.02 24.65
CA ASP A 38 -10.75 23.19 24.33
C ASP A 38 -9.99 24.28 23.58
N LYS A 39 -8.71 24.50 23.93
CA LYS A 39 -7.80 25.40 23.18
C LYS A 39 -7.51 24.87 21.79
N LEU A 40 -7.26 23.56 21.63
CA LEU A 40 -7.00 22.94 20.32
C LEU A 40 -8.24 23.01 19.42
N ASP A 41 -9.42 22.72 19.97
CA ASP A 41 -10.68 22.76 19.24
C ASP A 41 -11.06 24.21 18.87
N SER A 42 -10.77 25.18 19.74
CA SER A 42 -10.96 26.61 19.43
C SER A 42 -9.99 27.11 18.37
N ALA A 43 -8.72 26.70 18.43
CA ALA A 43 -7.73 27.00 17.40
C ALA A 43 -8.11 26.35 16.04
N GLY A 44 -8.62 25.12 16.05
CA GLY A 44 -9.10 24.43 14.86
C GLY A 44 -10.33 25.12 14.22
N ARG A 45 -11.24 25.65 15.04
CA ARG A 45 -12.40 26.43 14.58
C ARG A 45 -11.98 27.76 13.95
N GLU A 46 -11.02 28.47 14.53
CA GLU A 46 -10.51 29.73 14.00
C GLU A 46 -9.73 29.50 12.68
N LEU A 47 -8.94 28.44 12.60
CA LEU A 47 -8.25 28.05 11.36
C LEU A 47 -9.24 27.73 10.23
N ARG A 48 -10.35 27.03 10.55
CA ARG A 48 -11.45 26.75 9.59
C ARG A 48 -12.13 28.00 9.08
N ARG A 49 -12.29 29.03 9.92
CA ARG A 49 -12.89 30.31 9.52
C ARG A 49 -11.99 31.13 8.60
N ARG A 50 -10.66 30.96 8.68
CA ARG A 50 -9.69 31.75 7.90
C ARG A 50 -9.21 31.09 6.59
N LEU A 51 -9.41 29.79 6.43
CA LEU A 51 -9.10 29.05 5.20
C LEU A 51 -9.89 29.44 3.92
N PRO A 52 -11.09 30.06 3.95
CA PRO A 52 -11.78 30.48 2.73
C PRO A 52 -11.10 31.64 1.97
N MET A 53 -10.22 32.41 2.62
CA MET A 53 -9.62 33.63 2.04
C MET A 53 -8.27 33.41 1.34
N ALA A 54 -7.68 32.22 1.42
CA ALA A 54 -6.44 31.86 0.71
C ALA A 54 -6.70 31.30 -0.71
N GLY A 55 -7.76 31.79 -1.37
CA GLY A 55 -8.39 31.17 -2.53
C GLY A 55 -7.64 31.27 -3.87
N GLN A 56 -6.52 31.99 -3.97
CA GLN A 56 -5.83 32.18 -5.26
C GLN A 56 -4.35 31.77 -5.27
N ILE A 57 -3.62 31.85 -4.15
CA ILE A 57 -2.18 31.53 -4.12
C ILE A 57 -1.93 30.10 -3.61
N GLY A 58 -2.80 29.55 -2.75
CA GLY A 58 -2.67 28.20 -2.20
C GLY A 58 -3.11 27.06 -3.13
N ALA A 59 -3.79 27.37 -4.24
CA ALA A 59 -4.33 26.35 -5.16
C ALA A 59 -3.25 25.62 -5.97
N HIS A 60 -2.07 26.24 -6.14
CA HIS A 60 -0.97 25.68 -6.94
C HIS A 60 0.11 24.96 -6.12
N LEU A 61 0.20 25.21 -4.80
CA LEU A 61 1.33 24.73 -3.99
C LEU A 61 0.99 23.71 -2.92
N MET A 62 -0.28 23.57 -2.52
CA MET A 62 -0.69 22.46 -1.65
C MET A 62 -2.10 21.97 -2.00
N HIS A 63 -2.34 20.67 -1.80
CA HIS A 63 -3.64 20.02 -1.89
C HIS A 63 -4.32 19.89 -0.49
N PRO A 64 -4.54 20.94 0.33
CA PRO A 64 -5.17 20.77 1.64
C PRO A 64 -6.67 20.44 1.52
N ARG A 65 -7.29 20.70 0.35
CA ARG A 65 -8.69 20.34 0.10
C ARG A 65 -8.96 18.84 0.26
N ARG A 66 -7.98 17.96 0.00
CA ARG A 66 -8.17 16.50 0.16
C ARG A 66 -8.19 16.04 1.63
N LEU A 67 -7.47 16.73 2.51
CA LEU A 67 -7.39 16.37 3.94
C LEU A 67 -8.66 16.74 4.72
N LEU A 68 -9.47 17.66 4.18
CA LEU A 68 -10.72 18.13 4.79
C LEU A 68 -11.97 17.58 4.09
N LEU A 69 -11.82 16.67 3.13
CA LEU A 69 -12.97 16.01 2.50
C LEU A 69 -13.67 15.14 3.53
N HIS A 70 -14.84 15.62 3.97
CA HIS A 70 -15.75 14.80 4.73
C HIS A 70 -16.21 13.68 3.81
N SER A 71 -15.87 12.46 4.19
CA SER A 71 -16.07 11.32 3.34
C SER A 71 -17.45 10.75 3.64
N THR A 72 -18.30 10.80 2.63
CA THR A 72 -19.68 10.32 2.71
C THR A 72 -19.65 8.81 2.99
N PRO A 73 -20.25 8.34 4.09
CA PRO A 73 -20.37 6.91 4.33
C PRO A 73 -21.26 6.32 3.24
N THR A 74 -20.71 5.42 2.43
CA THR A 74 -21.51 4.59 1.54
C THR A 74 -21.81 3.30 2.26
N GLN A 75 -23.08 3.05 2.53
CA GLN A 75 -23.54 1.79 3.10
C GLN A 75 -23.74 0.80 1.94
N HIS A 76 -23.42 -0.47 2.18
CA HIS A 76 -23.64 -1.58 1.23
C HIS A 76 -22.87 -1.48 -0.10
N THR A 77 -21.59 -1.16 -0.05
CA THR A 77 -20.71 -1.13 -1.23
C THR A 77 -19.39 -1.81 -0.89
N ASP A 78 -19.02 -2.84 -1.66
CA ASP A 78 -17.83 -3.64 -1.41
C ASP A 78 -16.64 -3.14 -2.24
N VAL A 79 -16.85 -2.78 -3.52
CA VAL A 79 -15.81 -2.34 -4.46
C VAL A 79 -16.22 -1.06 -5.18
N VAL A 80 -15.25 -0.18 -5.43
CA VAL A 80 -15.43 1.04 -6.23
C VAL A 80 -14.52 0.99 -7.45
N ILE A 81 -15.10 1.24 -8.62
CA ILE A 81 -14.39 1.45 -9.88
C ILE A 81 -14.47 2.93 -10.24
N THR A 82 -13.33 3.53 -10.59
CA THR A 82 -13.23 4.93 -11.02
C THR A 82 -12.78 5.01 -12.47
N PHE A 83 -13.35 5.96 -13.21
CA PHE A 83 -13.03 6.19 -14.62
C PHE A 83 -12.23 7.49 -14.80
N PRO A 84 -11.33 7.58 -15.78
CA PRO A 84 -10.66 8.84 -16.10
C PRO A 84 -11.66 9.88 -16.65
N LYS A 85 -11.25 11.14 -16.62
CA LYS A 85 -12.05 12.26 -17.14
C LYS A 85 -12.22 12.13 -18.66
N GLY A 86 -13.43 12.36 -19.17
CA GLY A 86 -13.69 12.44 -20.60
C GLY A 86 -13.91 11.09 -21.31
N ILE A 87 -14.19 10.00 -20.57
CA ILE A 87 -14.66 8.76 -21.21
C ILE A 87 -16.05 8.99 -21.82
N PRO A 88 -16.29 8.57 -23.08
CA PRO A 88 -17.60 8.65 -23.70
C PRO A 88 -18.64 7.79 -22.97
N ASP A 89 -19.84 8.35 -22.82
CA ASP A 89 -20.93 7.72 -22.09
C ASP A 89 -21.35 6.37 -22.71
N SER A 90 -21.16 6.17 -24.02
CA SER A 90 -21.42 4.89 -24.69
C SER A 90 -20.61 3.74 -24.08
N MET A 91 -19.31 3.95 -23.80
CA MET A 91 -18.45 2.93 -23.19
C MET A 91 -18.86 2.66 -21.73
N LEU A 92 -19.23 3.70 -20.98
CA LEU A 92 -19.70 3.55 -19.60
C LEU A 92 -21.04 2.80 -19.54
N LEU A 93 -21.97 3.12 -20.43
CA LEU A 93 -23.28 2.47 -20.50
C LEU A 93 -23.16 1.01 -20.94
N TRP A 94 -22.30 0.71 -21.92
CA TRP A 94 -22.01 -0.67 -22.31
C TRP A 94 -21.43 -1.47 -21.13
N LEU A 95 -20.42 -0.91 -20.45
CA LEU A 95 -19.80 -1.59 -19.29
C LEU A 95 -20.82 -1.77 -18.16
N LEU A 96 -21.66 -0.77 -17.89
CA LEU A 96 -22.75 -0.86 -16.91
C LEU A 96 -23.75 -1.96 -17.28
N HIS A 97 -24.14 -2.06 -18.55
CA HIS A 97 -25.05 -3.09 -19.02
C HIS A 97 -24.43 -4.47 -18.90
N LYS A 98 -23.15 -4.64 -19.27
CA LYS A 98 -22.44 -5.90 -19.13
C LYS A 98 -22.30 -6.32 -17.68
N LEU A 99 -21.85 -5.43 -16.78
CA LEU A 99 -21.70 -5.76 -15.35
C LEU A 99 -23.04 -6.09 -14.66
N ARG A 100 -24.16 -5.53 -15.12
CA ARG A 100 -25.50 -5.86 -14.60
C ARG A 100 -26.13 -7.10 -15.26
N GLY A 101 -25.82 -7.34 -16.54
CA GLY A 101 -26.43 -8.36 -17.38
C GLY A 101 -25.69 -9.70 -17.37
N SER A 102 -24.39 -9.71 -17.12
CA SER A 102 -23.60 -10.93 -16.96
C SER A 102 -24.11 -11.72 -15.76
N ARG A 103 -24.25 -13.05 -15.91
CA ARG A 103 -24.35 -13.93 -14.74
C ARG A 103 -22.94 -13.99 -14.12
N PRO A 104 -22.78 -13.66 -12.83
CA PRO A 104 -23.79 -13.34 -11.84
C PRO A 104 -24.18 -11.84 -11.76
N ARG A 105 -25.46 -11.55 -11.42
CA ARG A 105 -26.02 -10.19 -11.38
C ARG A 105 -25.37 -9.34 -10.28
N LEU A 106 -24.54 -8.37 -10.65
CA LEU A 106 -23.99 -7.39 -9.73
C LEU A 106 -24.91 -6.16 -9.60
N ARG A 107 -25.07 -5.67 -8.38
CA ARG A 107 -25.72 -4.38 -8.12
C ARG A 107 -24.71 -3.26 -8.29
N VAL A 108 -24.86 -2.50 -9.37
CA VAL A 108 -24.00 -1.37 -9.73
C VAL A 108 -24.73 -0.05 -9.56
N CYS A 109 -24.20 0.83 -8.72
CA CYS A 109 -24.68 2.20 -8.50
C CYS A 109 -23.69 3.19 -9.12
N VAL A 110 -24.15 3.95 -10.12
CA VAL A 110 -23.32 4.99 -10.76
C VAL A 110 -23.38 6.26 -9.93
N ARG A 111 -22.23 6.86 -9.65
CA ARG A 111 -22.12 8.17 -9.00
C ARG A 111 -21.12 9.03 -9.74
N GLN A 112 -21.40 10.32 -9.82
CA GLN A 112 -20.47 11.30 -10.39
C GLN A 112 -19.79 12.07 -9.26
N HIS A 113 -18.47 12.10 -9.27
CA HIS A 113 -17.68 12.82 -8.27
C HIS A 113 -17.42 14.24 -8.77
N ALA A 114 -18.15 15.22 -8.22
CA ALA A 114 -18.04 16.63 -8.64
C ALA A 114 -16.60 17.19 -8.50
N SER A 115 -15.89 16.82 -7.44
CA SER A 115 -14.52 17.29 -7.16
C SER A 115 -13.47 16.71 -8.11
N ALA A 116 -13.64 15.46 -8.51
CA ALA A 116 -12.74 14.75 -9.41
C ALA A 116 -13.22 14.77 -10.87
N GLN A 117 -14.40 15.33 -11.15
CA GLN A 117 -15.09 15.32 -12.45
C GLN A 117 -15.03 13.97 -13.14
N CYS A 118 -15.17 12.89 -12.37
CA CYS A 118 -15.12 11.53 -12.88
C CYS A 118 -16.38 10.77 -12.49
N SER A 119 -16.72 9.81 -13.34
CA SER A 119 -17.74 8.81 -13.03
C SER A 119 -17.11 7.70 -12.19
N ALA A 120 -17.89 7.15 -11.26
CA ALA A 120 -17.49 6.03 -10.43
C ALA A 120 -18.65 5.03 -10.29
N PHE A 121 -18.34 3.74 -10.37
CA PHE A 121 -19.28 2.66 -10.14
C PHE A 121 -19.04 2.09 -8.75
N TYR A 122 -20.10 2.10 -7.94
CA TYR A 122 -20.14 1.47 -6.63
C TYR A 122 -20.81 0.12 -6.79
N ILE A 123 -20.08 -0.95 -6.48
CA ILE A 123 -20.47 -2.31 -6.83
C ILE A 123 -20.63 -3.13 -5.55
N THR A 124 -21.73 -3.88 -5.49
CA THR A 124 -22.01 -4.89 -4.48
C THR A 124 -22.60 -6.12 -5.17
N ALA A 125 -22.40 -7.28 -4.57
CA ALA A 125 -23.04 -8.52 -5.01
C ALA A 125 -24.15 -8.92 -4.03
N ASP A 126 -25.12 -9.68 -4.53
CA ASP A 126 -26.10 -10.36 -3.69
C ASP A 126 -25.46 -11.53 -2.94
N ASP A 127 -26.03 -11.91 -1.82
CA ASP A 127 -25.44 -12.94 -0.95
C ASP A 127 -25.36 -14.30 -1.65
N ASP A 128 -26.35 -14.67 -2.47
CA ASP A 128 -26.32 -15.90 -3.27
C ASP A 128 -25.14 -15.92 -4.25
N VAL A 129 -24.87 -14.78 -4.89
CA VAL A 129 -23.72 -14.62 -5.79
C VAL A 129 -22.42 -14.76 -5.02
N LEU A 130 -22.32 -14.13 -3.85
CA LEU A 130 -21.12 -14.21 -3.02
C LEU A 130 -20.85 -15.63 -2.52
N LEU A 131 -21.88 -16.36 -2.12
CA LEU A 131 -21.76 -17.75 -1.67
C LEU A 131 -21.37 -18.68 -2.82
N GLN A 132 -22.01 -18.54 -3.98
CA GLN A 132 -21.66 -19.31 -5.16
C GLN A 132 -20.23 -19.01 -5.62
N THR A 133 -19.84 -17.74 -5.66
CA THR A 133 -18.45 -17.37 -5.96
C THR A 133 -17.49 -17.87 -4.90
N ALA A 134 -17.85 -17.90 -3.62
CA ALA A 134 -17.01 -18.46 -2.57
C ALA A 134 -16.77 -19.97 -2.77
N GLU A 135 -17.76 -20.70 -3.26
CA GLU A 135 -17.64 -22.12 -3.64
C GLU A 135 -16.77 -22.30 -4.91
N GLU A 136 -16.97 -21.48 -5.95
CA GLU A 136 -16.12 -21.48 -7.15
C GLU A 136 -14.66 -21.10 -6.83
N VAL A 137 -14.46 -20.20 -5.87
CA VAL A 137 -13.14 -19.81 -5.35
C VAL A 137 -12.64 -20.79 -4.28
N HIS A 138 -13.37 -21.86 -3.97
CA HIS A 138 -13.02 -22.89 -2.99
C HIS A 138 -12.53 -22.25 -1.68
N LEU A 139 -13.21 -21.21 -1.22
CA LEU A 139 -12.78 -20.38 -0.10
C LEU A 139 -12.67 -21.25 1.16
N PRO A 140 -11.48 -21.39 1.77
CA PRO A 140 -11.32 -22.25 2.93
C PRO A 140 -11.98 -21.60 4.14
N LYS A 141 -12.88 -22.34 4.78
CA LYS A 141 -13.61 -21.92 5.97
C LYS A 141 -13.44 -22.93 7.10
N LEU A 142 -13.48 -22.42 8.33
CA LEU A 142 -13.31 -23.23 9.53
C LEU A 142 -14.60 -24.00 9.82
N LEU A 143 -14.49 -25.32 9.97
CA LEU A 143 -15.61 -26.17 10.39
C LEU A 143 -15.93 -25.99 11.87
N LYS A 144 -17.18 -26.26 12.24
CA LYS A 144 -17.56 -26.38 13.65
C LYS A 144 -16.83 -27.57 14.27
N PRO A 145 -16.47 -27.50 15.56
CA PRO A 145 -15.77 -28.60 16.24
C PRO A 145 -16.54 -29.93 16.21
N GLU A 146 -17.87 -29.86 16.14
CA GLU A 146 -18.78 -31.01 16.03
C GLU A 146 -18.58 -31.83 14.75
N PHE A 147 -18.12 -31.21 13.67
CA PHE A 147 -17.89 -31.85 12.37
C PHE A 147 -16.41 -32.17 12.11
N GLY A 148 -15.61 -32.32 13.16
CA GLY A 148 -14.16 -32.63 13.08
C GLY A 148 -13.25 -31.41 13.07
N GLY A 149 -13.79 -30.19 13.02
CA GLY A 149 -13.01 -28.94 13.04
C GLY A 149 -12.08 -28.79 11.82
N GLY A 150 -11.11 -27.87 11.93
CA GLY A 150 -10.14 -27.60 10.86
C GLY A 150 -10.71 -26.81 9.67
N TYR A 151 -9.86 -26.53 8.69
CA TYR A 151 -10.23 -25.81 7.47
C TYR A 151 -10.69 -26.80 6.40
N LYS A 152 -11.83 -26.49 5.77
CA LYS A 152 -12.36 -27.19 4.60
C LYS A 152 -12.77 -26.17 3.54
N GLU A 153 -12.65 -26.54 2.28
CA GLU A 153 -13.19 -25.74 1.18
C GLU A 153 -14.69 -25.51 1.37
N PHE A 154 -15.11 -24.27 1.20
CA PHE A 154 -16.50 -23.89 1.33
C PHE A 154 -17.35 -24.47 0.20
N THR A 155 -18.46 -25.10 0.57
CA THR A 155 -19.52 -25.50 -0.35
C THR A 155 -20.85 -24.94 0.13
N VAL A 156 -21.69 -24.50 -0.79
CA VAL A 156 -22.98 -23.89 -0.43
C VAL A 156 -23.88 -24.92 0.26
N ARG A 157 -23.78 -26.19 -0.15
CA ARG A 157 -24.55 -27.32 0.42
C ARG A 157 -24.20 -27.57 1.89
N ASP A 158 -22.92 -27.48 2.25
CA ASP A 158 -22.44 -27.76 3.61
C ASP A 158 -22.36 -26.49 4.47
N MET A 159 -22.99 -25.37 4.08
CA MET A 159 -22.84 -24.07 4.77
C MET A 159 -23.03 -24.17 6.29
N HIS A 160 -24.01 -24.96 6.74
CA HIS A 160 -24.34 -25.17 8.14
C HIS A 160 -23.24 -25.86 8.97
N CYS A 161 -22.30 -26.56 8.33
CA CYS A 161 -21.16 -27.22 8.97
C CYS A 161 -20.03 -26.24 9.33
N PHE A 162 -20.01 -25.04 8.73
CA PHE A 162 -18.99 -24.03 8.96
C PHE A 162 -19.31 -23.13 10.14
N GLN A 163 -18.27 -22.59 10.78
CA GLN A 163 -18.43 -21.58 11.82
C GLN A 163 -19.07 -20.33 11.25
N LYS A 164 -20.09 -19.80 11.93
CA LYS A 164 -20.91 -18.66 11.46
C LYS A 164 -21.63 -18.89 10.12
N GLY A 165 -21.89 -20.17 9.78
CA GLY A 165 -22.59 -20.57 8.55
C GLY A 165 -24.12 -20.50 8.60
N THR A 166 -24.68 -19.59 9.38
CA THR A 166 -26.13 -19.31 9.49
C THR A 166 -26.61 -18.38 8.38
N SER A 167 -25.77 -17.40 8.01
CA SER A 167 -26.04 -16.42 6.95
C SER A 167 -24.75 -15.96 6.28
N ALA A 168 -24.82 -15.53 5.02
CA ALA A 168 -23.67 -15.00 4.28
C ALA A 168 -23.01 -13.79 4.96
N SER A 169 -23.80 -12.92 5.60
CA SER A 169 -23.31 -11.73 6.30
C SER A 169 -22.50 -12.06 7.56
N GLU A 170 -22.74 -13.21 8.18
CA GLU A 170 -22.00 -13.67 9.36
C GLU A 170 -20.78 -14.52 8.97
N LEU A 171 -20.91 -15.29 7.89
CA LEU A 171 -19.87 -16.15 7.36
C LEU A 171 -18.73 -15.36 6.69
N LEU A 172 -19.09 -14.32 5.92
CA LEU A 172 -18.15 -13.54 5.11
C LEU A 172 -17.80 -12.21 5.78
N ASN A 173 -16.51 -12.00 6.01
CA ASN A 173 -16.03 -10.71 6.49
C ASN A 173 -15.97 -9.67 5.34
N SER A 174 -15.83 -8.38 5.67
CA SER A 174 -15.81 -7.31 4.66
C SER A 174 -14.67 -7.43 3.64
N GLN A 175 -13.52 -7.96 4.05
CA GLN A 175 -12.39 -8.20 3.15
C GLN A 175 -12.73 -9.32 2.15
N GLU A 176 -13.22 -10.46 2.62
CA GLU A 176 -13.64 -11.60 1.80
C GLU A 176 -14.74 -11.19 0.83
N ARG A 177 -15.76 -10.45 1.29
CA ARG A 177 -16.80 -9.91 0.41
C ARG A 177 -16.21 -9.07 -0.72
N SER A 178 -15.33 -8.12 -0.40
CA SER A 178 -14.68 -7.27 -1.40
C SER A 178 -13.77 -8.06 -2.35
N ALA A 179 -13.12 -9.12 -1.86
CA ALA A 179 -12.28 -10.01 -2.67
C ALA A 179 -13.11 -10.90 -3.60
N LEU A 180 -14.26 -11.40 -3.14
CA LEU A 180 -15.20 -12.17 -3.96
C LEU A 180 -15.83 -11.29 -5.04
N VAL A 181 -16.29 -10.08 -4.71
CA VAL A 181 -16.80 -9.12 -5.71
C VAL A 181 -15.71 -8.78 -6.73
N LYS A 182 -14.47 -8.55 -6.27
CA LYS A 182 -13.34 -8.34 -7.17
C LYS A 182 -13.12 -9.54 -8.09
N HIS A 183 -13.18 -10.76 -7.57
CA HIS A 183 -13.06 -11.97 -8.37
C HIS A 183 -14.16 -12.08 -9.43
N VAL A 184 -15.42 -11.78 -9.09
CA VAL A 184 -16.51 -11.73 -10.08
C VAL A 184 -16.25 -10.70 -11.18
N LEU A 185 -15.75 -9.52 -10.81
CA LEU A 185 -15.43 -8.47 -11.78
C LEU A 185 -14.29 -8.88 -12.71
N GLU A 186 -13.26 -9.52 -12.17
CA GLU A 186 -12.11 -10.00 -12.93
C GLU A 186 -12.45 -11.26 -13.75
N SER A 187 -13.42 -12.06 -13.29
CA SER A 187 -13.90 -13.25 -13.98
C SER A 187 -14.81 -12.92 -15.17
N ALA A 188 -15.42 -11.72 -15.22
CA ALA A 188 -16.27 -11.28 -16.33
C ALA A 188 -15.54 -11.34 -17.69
N ARG A 189 -16.09 -12.12 -18.62
CA ARG A 189 -15.50 -12.39 -19.95
C ARG A 189 -16.27 -11.71 -21.08
N ALA A 190 -15.54 -11.33 -22.13
CA ALA A 190 -16.12 -10.82 -23.37
C ALA A 190 -16.78 -11.95 -24.18
N GLU A 191 -18.00 -11.70 -24.65
CA GLU A 191 -18.79 -12.62 -25.48
C GLU A 191 -18.56 -12.32 -26.98
N PRO A 192 -18.81 -13.29 -27.89
CA PRO A 192 -18.75 -13.01 -29.33
C PRO A 192 -19.75 -11.90 -29.70
N GLY A 193 -19.23 -10.76 -30.18
CA GLY A 193 -20.00 -9.54 -30.46
C GLY A 193 -19.54 -8.30 -29.65
N ASP A 194 -18.76 -8.50 -28.59
CA ASP A 194 -18.26 -7.41 -27.72
C ASP A 194 -16.97 -6.73 -28.21
N GLU A 195 -16.42 -7.19 -29.34
CA GLU A 195 -15.06 -6.85 -29.80
C GLU A 195 -14.84 -5.34 -30.00
N ARG A 196 -15.85 -4.65 -30.55
CA ARG A 196 -15.79 -3.22 -30.90
C ARG A 196 -16.43 -2.29 -29.87
N ALA A 197 -16.91 -2.83 -28.76
CA ALA A 197 -17.70 -2.05 -27.80
C ALA A 197 -16.91 -0.95 -27.06
N LEU A 198 -15.59 -1.08 -27.01
CA LEU A 198 -14.68 -0.15 -26.34
C LEU A 198 -13.72 0.56 -27.32
N GLU A 199 -14.03 0.57 -28.62
CA GLU A 199 -13.25 1.33 -29.61
C GLU A 199 -13.41 2.85 -29.40
N PRO A 200 -12.34 3.66 -29.58
CA PRO A 200 -10.99 3.29 -30.03
C PRO A 200 -10.03 2.85 -28.92
N ALA A 201 -10.46 2.83 -27.66
CA ALA A 201 -9.55 2.64 -26.52
C ALA A 201 -9.05 1.19 -26.37
N LEU A 202 -9.91 0.21 -26.67
CA LEU A 202 -9.60 -1.21 -26.52
C LEU A 202 -10.45 -2.07 -27.47
N VAL A 203 -9.79 -2.98 -28.19
CA VAL A 203 -10.46 -4.06 -28.93
C VAL A 203 -10.43 -5.31 -28.05
N LEU A 204 -11.61 -5.80 -27.66
CA LEU A 204 -11.76 -6.99 -26.82
C LEU A 204 -11.67 -8.25 -27.68
N ARG A 205 -11.12 -9.33 -27.11
CA ARG A 205 -11.11 -10.66 -27.73
C ARG A 205 -12.15 -11.56 -27.07
N PRO A 206 -12.85 -12.44 -27.80
CA PRO A 206 -13.78 -13.40 -27.21
C PRO A 206 -13.09 -14.25 -26.13
N GLY A 207 -13.72 -14.36 -24.95
CA GLY A 207 -13.19 -15.10 -23.80
C GLY A 207 -12.13 -14.37 -22.96
N GLN A 208 -11.71 -13.16 -23.34
CA GLN A 208 -10.79 -12.34 -22.55
C GLN A 208 -11.49 -11.70 -21.34
N SER A 209 -10.78 -11.58 -20.21
CA SER A 209 -11.26 -10.87 -19.02
C SER A 209 -11.42 -9.37 -19.30
N ILE A 210 -12.62 -8.83 -19.10
CA ILE A 210 -12.97 -7.45 -19.47
C ILE A 210 -12.30 -6.44 -18.53
N VAL A 211 -12.56 -6.55 -17.22
CA VAL A 211 -12.11 -5.56 -16.23
C VAL A 211 -10.58 -5.43 -16.19
N PRO A 212 -9.79 -6.53 -16.16
CA PRO A 212 -8.35 -6.40 -16.14
C PRO A 212 -7.78 -5.81 -17.44
N ALA A 213 -8.37 -6.12 -18.61
CA ALA A 213 -8.00 -5.50 -19.87
C ALA A 213 -8.26 -3.99 -19.86
N CYS A 214 -9.44 -3.56 -19.38
CA CYS A 214 -9.80 -2.16 -19.22
C CYS A 214 -8.85 -1.39 -18.28
N VAL A 215 -8.42 -2.01 -17.17
CA VAL A 215 -7.45 -1.41 -16.24
C VAL A 215 -6.09 -1.24 -16.94
N SER A 216 -5.60 -2.27 -17.63
CA SER A 216 -4.29 -2.22 -18.31
C SER A 216 -4.21 -1.16 -19.42
N ARG A 217 -5.34 -0.83 -20.04
CA ARG A 217 -5.44 0.16 -21.14
C ARG A 217 -5.88 1.54 -20.66
N GLY A 218 -6.14 1.72 -19.37
CA GLY A 218 -6.56 2.98 -18.78
C GLY A 218 -8.01 3.38 -19.08
N VAL A 219 -8.85 2.46 -19.56
CA VAL A 219 -10.32 2.67 -19.64
C VAL A 219 -10.89 2.72 -18.23
N ILE A 220 -10.38 1.88 -17.33
CA ILE A 220 -10.63 1.99 -15.88
C ILE A 220 -9.39 2.62 -15.24
N ALA A 221 -9.58 3.71 -14.49
CA ALA A 221 -8.46 4.40 -13.83
C ALA A 221 -7.96 3.63 -12.61
N SER A 222 -8.87 3.20 -11.74
CA SER A 222 -8.52 2.36 -10.59
C SER A 222 -9.74 1.63 -10.05
N MET A 223 -9.50 0.44 -9.50
CA MET A 223 -10.47 -0.37 -8.78
C MET A 223 -9.92 -0.63 -7.37
N PHE A 224 -10.70 -0.31 -6.33
CA PHE A 224 -10.28 -0.53 -4.96
C PHE A 224 -11.45 -0.97 -4.07
N PRO A 225 -11.20 -1.84 -3.07
CA PRO A 225 -12.21 -2.21 -2.09
C PRO A 225 -12.50 -1.04 -1.14
N LEU A 226 -13.73 -0.95 -0.65
CA LEU A 226 -14.09 0.06 0.34
C LEU A 226 -13.89 -0.48 1.76
N HIS A 227 -13.09 0.21 2.56
CA HIS A 227 -12.83 -0.20 3.94
C HIS A 227 -13.98 0.15 4.90
N ASP A 228 -14.24 -0.74 5.86
CA ASP A 228 -15.08 -0.39 7.02
C ASP A 228 -14.34 0.59 7.95
N ARG A 229 -14.92 1.78 8.07
CA ARG A 229 -14.38 2.89 8.86
C ARG A 229 -14.41 2.61 10.36
N LYS A 230 -15.40 1.86 10.85
CA LYS A 230 -15.53 1.56 12.27
C LYS A 230 -14.40 0.63 12.71
N ALA A 231 -14.16 -0.43 11.94
CA ALA A 231 -13.02 -1.34 12.14
C ALA A 231 -11.67 -0.61 12.07
N LEU A 232 -11.47 0.26 11.07
CA LEU A 232 -10.22 1.01 10.91
C LEU A 232 -9.92 1.94 12.09
N ALA A 233 -10.93 2.63 12.61
CA ALA A 233 -10.78 3.52 13.76
C ALA A 233 -10.35 2.77 15.02
N HIS A 234 -10.93 1.60 15.25
CA HIS A 234 -10.56 0.71 16.36
C HIS A 234 -9.12 0.18 16.22
N LEU A 235 -8.75 -0.29 15.02
CA LEU A 235 -7.41 -0.80 14.74
C LEU A 235 -6.33 0.27 14.95
N ARG A 236 -6.58 1.50 14.46
CA ARG A 236 -5.66 2.64 14.61
C ARG A 236 -5.37 2.95 16.08
N GLN A 237 -6.39 2.90 16.96
CA GLN A 237 -6.18 3.16 18.39
C GLN A 237 -5.38 2.07 19.08
N LYS A 238 -5.50 0.81 18.65
CA LYS A 238 -4.79 -0.34 19.23
C LYS A 238 -3.33 -0.40 18.79
N TRP A 239 -3.03 -0.03 17.55
CA TRP A 239 -1.68 -0.11 16.98
C TRP A 239 -0.76 1.04 17.39
N VAL A 240 -1.29 2.27 17.46
CA VAL A 240 -0.48 3.48 17.68
C VAL A 240 0.00 3.60 19.14
N LYS A 241 -0.57 2.85 20.09
CA LYS A 241 -0.33 3.01 21.53
C LYS A 241 0.70 2.05 22.15
N THR A 242 1.42 1.25 21.36
CA THR A 242 2.13 0.06 21.87
C THR A 242 3.61 -0.04 21.48
N LEU A 243 4.32 1.08 21.36
CA LEU A 243 5.74 1.07 21.01
C LEU A 243 6.47 2.11 21.86
N PHE A 244 7.48 1.69 22.64
CA PHE A 244 8.75 2.35 22.95
C PHE A 244 9.27 1.99 24.36
N THR A 245 10.35 1.21 24.40
CA THR A 245 11.34 1.24 25.49
C THR A 245 12.73 1.46 24.89
N PRO A 246 13.49 2.47 25.34
CA PRO A 246 14.86 2.70 24.89
C PRO A 246 15.85 1.78 25.61
N GLN A 247 16.92 1.38 24.92
CA GLN A 247 18.03 0.61 25.51
C GLN A 247 19.23 1.52 25.80
N PRO A 248 19.77 1.52 27.03
CA PRO A 248 21.01 2.21 27.36
C PRO A 248 22.20 1.24 27.28
N LEU A 249 23.19 1.53 26.43
CA LEU A 249 24.47 0.83 26.42
C LEU A 249 25.58 1.81 26.76
N GLY A 250 26.03 1.74 28.02
CA GLY A 250 27.16 2.49 28.57
C GLY A 250 28.50 1.82 28.31
N THR A 251 29.53 2.64 28.29
CA THR A 251 30.94 2.42 27.93
C THR A 251 31.64 1.27 28.64
N ALA A 252 32.16 0.30 27.88
CA ALA A 252 33.04 -0.76 28.35
C ALA A 252 34.49 -0.63 27.82
N ASN A 253 35.44 -1.19 28.58
CA ASN A 253 36.89 -1.16 28.35
C ASN A 253 37.31 -1.84 27.02
N GLU A 254 38.38 -1.40 26.35
CA GLU A 254 38.71 -1.80 24.96
C GLU A 254 38.90 -3.30 24.74
N TYR A 255 39.51 -4.03 25.68
CA TYR A 255 39.62 -5.50 25.62
C TYR A 255 38.27 -6.22 25.73
N TRP A 256 37.36 -5.67 26.53
CA TRP A 256 35.99 -6.19 26.65
C TRP A 256 35.17 -5.92 25.40
N LYS A 257 35.46 -4.82 24.68
CA LYS A 257 34.78 -4.50 23.41
C LYS A 257 35.04 -5.57 22.35
N ASP A 258 36.28 -6.00 22.16
CA ASP A 258 36.61 -6.98 21.12
C ASP A 258 35.96 -8.34 21.37
N ILE A 259 36.03 -8.83 22.62
CA ILE A 259 35.33 -10.06 23.03
C ILE A 259 33.81 -9.88 22.90
N ALA A 260 33.28 -8.72 23.32
CA ALA A 260 31.86 -8.41 23.19
C ALA A 260 31.42 -8.35 21.72
N TYR A 261 32.23 -7.85 20.79
CA TYR A 261 31.91 -7.82 19.36
C TYR A 261 31.84 -9.23 18.77
N VAL A 262 32.78 -10.11 19.12
CA VAL A 262 32.76 -11.51 18.65
C VAL A 262 31.52 -12.23 19.19
N LEU A 263 31.26 -12.13 20.50
CA LEU A 263 30.06 -12.72 21.12
C LEU A 263 28.78 -12.14 20.54
N PHE A 264 28.74 -10.83 20.29
CA PHE A 264 27.61 -10.15 19.66
C PHE A 264 27.42 -10.60 18.21
N SER A 265 28.49 -10.81 17.43
CA SER A 265 28.38 -11.32 16.06
C SER A 265 27.83 -12.76 16.03
N LEU A 266 28.31 -13.63 16.92
CA LEU A 266 27.81 -15.01 17.03
C LEU A 266 26.36 -15.01 17.48
N PHE A 267 26.01 -14.17 18.46
CA PHE A 267 24.65 -13.97 18.89
C PHE A 267 23.75 -13.45 17.76
N ASN A 268 24.20 -12.47 16.97
CA ASN A 268 23.42 -11.94 15.84
C ASN A 268 23.15 -13.01 14.77
N VAL A 269 24.15 -13.82 14.43
CA VAL A 269 23.98 -14.91 13.47
C VAL A 269 23.01 -15.96 14.02
N LEU A 270 23.19 -16.38 15.28
CA LEU A 270 22.28 -17.32 15.94
C LEU A 270 20.84 -16.75 16.00
N TRP A 271 20.70 -15.50 16.45
CA TRP A 271 19.43 -14.80 16.55
C TRP A 271 18.76 -14.68 15.19
N ALA A 272 19.49 -14.29 14.13
CA ALA A 272 18.96 -14.20 12.78
C ALA A 272 18.47 -15.56 12.27
N CYS A 273 19.25 -16.64 12.48
CA CYS A 273 18.85 -17.99 12.13
C CYS A 273 17.58 -18.44 12.88
N VAL A 274 17.56 -18.29 14.21
CA VAL A 274 16.41 -18.65 15.05
C VAL A 274 15.19 -17.81 14.67
N TYR A 275 15.36 -16.50 14.46
CA TYR A 275 14.30 -15.60 14.04
C TYR A 275 13.71 -16.03 12.70
N LEU A 276 14.53 -16.27 11.68
CA LEU A 276 14.06 -16.70 10.36
C LEU A 276 13.31 -18.03 10.42
N GLU A 277 13.82 -19.02 11.15
CA GLU A 277 13.15 -20.31 11.32
C GLU A 277 11.84 -20.19 12.13
N THR A 278 11.85 -19.37 13.18
CA THR A 278 10.65 -19.11 13.99
C THR A 278 9.60 -18.35 13.20
N TRP A 279 10.03 -17.38 12.39
CA TRP A 279 9.16 -16.63 11.50
C TRP A 279 8.56 -17.52 10.43
N LYS A 280 9.32 -18.43 9.80
CA LYS A 280 8.77 -19.42 8.86
C LYS A 280 7.69 -20.27 9.52
N ARG A 281 7.93 -20.80 10.73
CA ARG A 281 6.94 -21.57 11.50
C ARG A 281 5.70 -20.74 11.82
N TYR A 282 5.91 -19.52 12.31
CA TYR A 282 4.83 -18.60 12.66
C TYR A 282 3.99 -18.19 11.45
N SER A 283 4.65 -17.88 10.33
CA SER A 283 4.02 -17.57 9.04
C SER A 283 3.16 -18.73 8.55
N ASN A 284 3.62 -19.97 8.67
CA ASN A 284 2.84 -21.15 8.31
C ASN A 284 1.61 -21.34 9.21
N VAL A 285 1.78 -21.15 10.52
CA VAL A 285 0.63 -21.18 11.47
C VAL A 285 -0.39 -20.11 11.12
N LEU A 286 0.08 -18.92 10.73
CA LEU A 286 -0.80 -17.81 10.37
C LEU A 286 -1.49 -18.06 9.03
N ALA A 287 -0.77 -18.55 8.02
CA ALA A 287 -1.33 -18.96 6.73
C ALA A 287 -2.39 -20.04 6.91
N TYR A 288 -2.15 -21.03 7.78
CA TYR A 288 -3.14 -22.03 8.16
C TYR A 288 -4.37 -21.40 8.82
N ARG A 289 -4.17 -20.51 9.82
CA ARG A 289 -5.26 -19.77 10.49
C ARG A 289 -6.02 -18.81 9.58
N TRP A 290 -5.47 -18.46 8.43
CA TRP A 290 -6.16 -17.67 7.42
C TRP A 290 -6.75 -18.53 6.30
N GLY A 291 -6.54 -19.85 6.33
CA GLY A 291 -6.90 -20.76 5.25
C GLY A 291 -6.09 -20.57 3.96
N THR A 292 -5.06 -19.72 3.95
CA THR A 292 -4.27 -19.39 2.74
C THR A 292 -3.06 -20.28 2.53
N LEU A 293 -2.90 -21.32 3.36
CA LEU A 293 -1.75 -22.23 3.30
C LEU A 293 -1.75 -23.08 2.02
N ASP A 294 -2.93 -23.55 1.61
CA ASP A 294 -3.07 -24.41 0.43
C ASP A 294 -3.26 -23.52 -0.80
N GLN A 295 -2.14 -23.22 -1.48
CA GLN A 295 -2.15 -22.46 -2.72
C GLN A 295 -2.60 -23.36 -3.86
N ARG A 296 -3.65 -22.95 -4.58
CA ARG A 296 -4.12 -23.65 -5.78
C ARG A 296 -2.98 -23.85 -6.78
N ASP A 297 -3.06 -24.94 -7.54
CA ASP A 297 -2.13 -25.21 -8.63
C ASP A 297 -2.01 -23.99 -9.55
N ASP A 298 -0.78 -23.58 -9.83
CA ASP A 298 -0.42 -22.45 -10.70
C ASP A 298 -1.13 -22.50 -12.08
N LEU A 299 -1.54 -23.69 -12.52
CA LEU A 299 -2.22 -23.91 -13.80
C LEU A 299 -3.71 -23.54 -13.77
N LEU A 300 -4.35 -23.52 -12.61
CA LEU A 300 -5.76 -23.16 -12.43
C LEU A 300 -5.94 -21.64 -12.26
N VAL A 301 -4.87 -20.91 -11.93
CA VAL A 301 -4.90 -19.47 -11.72
C VAL A 301 -4.95 -18.73 -13.07
N GLU A 302 -5.80 -17.71 -13.15
CA GLU A 302 -5.96 -16.90 -14.36
C GLU A 302 -4.65 -16.20 -14.75
N PRO A 303 -4.34 -16.14 -16.06
CA PRO A 303 -3.15 -15.42 -16.54
C PRO A 303 -3.30 -13.92 -16.30
N ARG A 304 -2.18 -13.23 -16.12
CA ARG A 304 -2.16 -11.77 -15.97
C ARG A 304 -2.67 -11.08 -17.25
N PRO A 305 -3.26 -9.89 -17.14
CA PRO A 305 -3.95 -9.25 -18.27
C PRO A 305 -3.03 -8.88 -19.43
N LEU A 306 -1.78 -8.57 -19.11
CA LEU A 306 -0.73 -8.20 -20.07
C LEU A 306 0.02 -9.40 -20.65
N PHE A 307 -0.39 -10.64 -20.31
CA PHE A 307 0.25 -11.84 -20.83
C PHE A 307 -0.04 -12.01 -22.33
N GLN A 308 1.02 -12.24 -23.11
CA GLN A 308 0.92 -12.41 -24.56
C GLN A 308 1.20 -13.86 -24.95
N GLY A 309 0.47 -14.40 -25.93
CA GLY A 309 0.68 -15.77 -26.37
C GLY A 309 -0.18 -16.15 -27.56
N GLU A 310 0.11 -17.31 -28.11
CA GLU A 310 -0.72 -17.95 -29.14
C GLU A 310 -1.97 -18.52 -28.48
N MET A 311 -3.14 -18.35 -29.09
CA MET A 311 -4.39 -18.89 -28.55
C MET A 311 -4.41 -20.40 -28.75
N SER A 312 -4.49 -21.14 -27.64
CA SER A 312 -4.59 -22.59 -27.65
C SER A 312 -5.59 -23.04 -26.58
N ILE A 313 -6.15 -24.23 -26.76
CA ILE A 313 -7.04 -24.82 -25.77
C ILE A 313 -6.17 -25.33 -24.62
N SER A 314 -6.46 -24.87 -23.41
CA SER A 314 -5.78 -25.33 -22.20
C SER A 314 -6.08 -26.81 -21.96
N SER A 315 -5.04 -27.62 -21.77
CA SER A 315 -5.17 -29.05 -21.47
C SER A 315 -5.76 -29.33 -20.08
N VAL A 316 -5.77 -28.33 -19.20
CA VAL A 316 -6.27 -28.44 -17.82
C VAL A 316 -7.67 -27.87 -17.70
N THR A 317 -7.88 -26.64 -18.18
CA THR A 317 -9.16 -25.93 -18.02
C THR A 317 -10.12 -26.16 -19.19
N GLY A 318 -9.64 -26.68 -20.32
CA GLY A 318 -10.42 -26.84 -21.55
C GLY A 318 -10.82 -25.52 -22.22
N ARG A 319 -10.35 -24.38 -21.70
CA ARG A 319 -10.72 -23.04 -22.17
C ARG A 319 -9.70 -22.52 -23.20
N PRO A 320 -10.12 -21.67 -24.16
CA PRO A 320 -9.20 -20.98 -25.04
C PRO A 320 -8.41 -19.93 -24.24
N GLU A 321 -7.10 -20.17 -24.08
CA GLU A 321 -6.21 -19.30 -23.31
C GLU A 321 -4.95 -19.00 -24.14
N ALA A 322 -4.35 -17.83 -23.90
CA ALA A 322 -3.04 -17.53 -24.48
C ALA A 322 -2.00 -18.47 -23.86
N GLN A 323 -1.15 -19.08 -24.68
CA GLN A 323 -0.04 -19.92 -24.25
C GLN A 323 1.29 -19.38 -24.79
N TYR A 324 2.33 -19.45 -23.96
CA TYR A 324 3.68 -19.03 -24.32
C TYR A 324 4.70 -20.13 -24.01
N ALA A 325 5.44 -20.55 -25.03
CA ALA A 325 6.39 -21.64 -24.93
C ALA A 325 7.48 -21.36 -23.88
N ALA A 326 7.64 -22.27 -22.92
CA ALA A 326 8.56 -22.08 -21.80
C ALA A 326 10.03 -21.98 -22.22
N TRP A 327 10.42 -22.66 -23.30
CA TRP A 327 11.79 -22.62 -23.83
C TRP A 327 12.17 -21.24 -24.37
N LYS A 328 11.24 -20.54 -25.05
CA LYS A 328 11.45 -19.17 -25.56
C LYS A 328 11.76 -18.22 -24.40
N ARG A 329 11.00 -18.34 -23.29
CA ARG A 329 11.23 -17.54 -22.07
C ARG A 329 12.56 -17.89 -21.40
N ARG A 330 12.89 -19.17 -21.32
CA ARG A 330 14.15 -19.62 -20.70
C ARG A 330 15.36 -19.11 -21.48
N LEU A 331 15.30 -19.19 -22.81
CA LEU A 331 16.33 -18.64 -23.69
C LEU A 331 16.46 -17.13 -23.50
N TRP A 332 15.35 -16.38 -23.52
CA TRP A 332 15.38 -14.93 -23.31
C TRP A 332 16.00 -14.55 -21.96
N ARG A 333 15.63 -15.28 -20.90
CA ARG A 333 16.17 -15.06 -19.56
C ARG A 333 17.68 -15.26 -19.48
N HIS A 334 18.19 -16.35 -20.05
CA HIS A 334 19.62 -16.66 -19.95
C HIS A 334 20.47 -15.88 -20.97
N CYS A 335 19.97 -15.65 -22.18
CA CYS A 335 20.72 -14.99 -23.25
C CYS A 335 20.59 -13.47 -23.28
N VAL A 336 19.52 -12.90 -22.69
CA VAL A 336 19.29 -11.45 -22.68
C VAL A 336 19.27 -10.93 -21.26
N SER A 337 18.41 -11.47 -20.40
CA SER A 337 18.18 -10.86 -19.10
C SER A 337 19.38 -10.96 -18.16
N PHE A 338 19.95 -12.15 -18.03
CA PHE A 338 21.12 -12.38 -17.20
C PHE A 338 22.34 -11.55 -17.63
N PRO A 339 22.75 -11.50 -18.91
CA PRO A 339 23.88 -10.67 -19.31
C PRO A 339 23.60 -9.16 -19.17
N VAL A 340 22.38 -8.69 -19.44
CA VAL A 340 22.03 -7.27 -19.24
C VAL A 340 22.14 -6.88 -17.75
N ILE A 341 21.68 -7.74 -16.85
CA ILE A 341 21.82 -7.52 -15.40
C ILE A 341 23.30 -7.50 -14.99
N LEU A 342 24.11 -8.44 -15.49
CA LEU A 342 25.55 -8.45 -15.22
C LEU A 342 26.27 -7.21 -15.73
N ILE A 343 25.94 -6.73 -16.94
CA ILE A 343 26.50 -5.50 -17.50
C ILE A 343 26.07 -4.29 -16.66
N CYS A 344 24.80 -4.23 -16.25
CA CYS A 344 24.36 -3.14 -15.39
C CYS A 344 25.10 -3.15 -14.04
N LEU A 345 25.25 -4.33 -13.44
CA LEU A 345 25.97 -4.51 -12.18
C LEU A 345 27.44 -4.11 -12.29
N SER A 346 28.11 -4.45 -13.39
CA SER A 346 29.50 -4.05 -13.59
C SER A 346 29.63 -2.54 -13.79
N VAL A 347 28.73 -1.93 -14.58
CA VAL A 347 28.69 -0.47 -14.78
C VAL A 347 28.46 0.27 -13.46
N THR A 348 27.48 -0.13 -12.66
CA THR A 348 27.20 0.50 -11.35
C THR A 348 28.38 0.34 -10.38
N ALA A 349 29.03 -0.83 -10.38
CA ALA A 349 30.21 -1.06 -9.54
C ALA A 349 31.40 -0.17 -9.98
N LEU A 350 31.66 -0.07 -11.29
CA LEU A 350 32.70 0.79 -11.86
C LEU A 350 32.42 2.28 -11.60
N ALA A 351 31.19 2.74 -11.82
CA ALA A 351 30.78 4.11 -11.56
C ALA A 351 30.94 4.47 -10.07
N THR A 352 30.46 3.59 -9.17
CA THR A 352 30.62 3.78 -7.72
C THR A 352 32.09 3.80 -7.32
N PHE A 353 32.92 2.89 -7.85
CA PHE A 353 34.35 2.84 -7.55
C PHE A 353 35.09 4.10 -8.03
N THR A 354 34.82 4.58 -9.24
CA THR A 354 35.44 5.79 -9.77
C THR A 354 35.04 7.04 -8.99
N LEU A 355 33.78 7.14 -8.55
CA LEU A 355 33.34 8.24 -7.68
C LEU A 355 33.94 8.17 -6.28
N LEU A 356 34.10 6.99 -5.70
CA LEU A 356 34.79 6.82 -4.43
C LEU A 356 36.26 7.26 -4.53
N ALA A 357 36.95 6.88 -5.61
CA ALA A 357 38.31 7.33 -5.85
C ALA A 357 38.39 8.85 -6.06
N ALA A 358 37.42 9.44 -6.76
CA ALA A 358 37.32 10.89 -6.92
C ALA A 358 37.02 11.60 -5.59
N GLN A 359 36.18 11.02 -4.73
CA GLN A 359 35.89 11.52 -3.39
C GLN A 359 37.15 11.51 -2.51
N ASP A 360 37.91 10.42 -2.50
CA ASP A 360 39.15 10.31 -1.72
C ASP A 360 40.21 11.32 -2.19
N TRP A 361 40.35 11.50 -3.52
CA TRP A 361 41.21 12.53 -4.09
C TRP A 361 40.77 13.95 -3.69
N TRP A 362 39.46 14.22 -3.70
CA TRP A 362 38.91 15.52 -3.31
C TRP A 362 39.17 15.80 -1.83
N GLU A 363 38.81 14.86 -0.95
CA GLU A 363 39.01 14.99 0.50
C GLU A 363 40.49 15.13 0.87
N THR A 364 41.40 14.53 0.09
CA THR A 364 42.85 14.67 0.31
C THR A 364 43.42 16.03 -0.12
N ARG A 365 42.85 16.66 -1.17
CA ARG A 365 43.41 17.88 -1.77
C ARG A 365 42.67 19.15 -1.33
N ILE A 366 41.36 19.08 -1.10
CA ILE A 366 40.49 20.22 -0.84
C ILE A 366 39.76 19.99 0.50
N VAL A 367 40.11 20.79 1.50
CA VAL A 367 39.56 20.71 2.86
C VAL A 367 38.15 21.34 2.95
N TYR A 368 37.82 22.27 2.07
CA TYR A 368 36.51 22.91 2.02
C TYR A 368 35.55 22.15 1.08
N PHE A 369 34.25 22.26 1.32
CA PHE A 369 33.20 21.64 0.48
C PHE A 369 33.24 20.09 0.38
N SER A 370 33.79 19.37 1.37
CA SER A 370 33.86 17.90 1.36
C SER A 370 32.48 17.20 1.35
N TRP A 371 31.40 17.93 1.61
CA TRP A 371 30.04 17.41 1.45
C TRP A 371 29.60 17.31 -0.03
N VAL A 372 30.25 18.02 -0.96
CA VAL A 372 29.86 18.06 -2.38
C VAL A 372 30.07 16.70 -3.06
N PRO A 373 31.24 16.03 -2.97
CA PRO A 373 31.41 14.69 -3.54
C PRO A 373 30.43 13.67 -2.94
N ARG A 374 30.14 13.78 -1.64
CA ARG A 374 29.19 12.88 -0.93
C ARG A 374 27.75 13.08 -1.40
N ALA A 375 27.34 14.34 -1.59
CA ALA A 375 26.04 14.65 -2.16
C ALA A 375 25.93 14.16 -3.61
N PHE A 376 26.99 14.33 -4.42
CA PHE A 376 27.03 13.83 -5.79
C PHE A 376 26.95 12.30 -5.86
N LEU A 377 27.65 11.59 -4.98
CA LEU A 377 27.56 10.14 -4.85
C LEU A 377 26.13 9.68 -4.52
N ALA A 378 25.48 10.32 -3.54
CA ALA A 378 24.10 10.01 -3.18
C ALA A 378 23.12 10.25 -4.35
N ILE A 379 23.30 11.34 -5.10
CA ILE A 379 22.48 11.65 -6.28
C ILE A 379 22.71 10.62 -7.38
N LEU A 380 23.97 10.24 -7.66
CA LEU A 380 24.27 9.26 -8.71
C LEU A 380 23.63 7.91 -8.37
N ILE A 381 23.74 7.43 -7.13
CA ILE A 381 23.14 6.16 -6.70
C ILE A 381 21.61 6.20 -6.87
N ALA A 382 20.96 7.29 -6.44
CA ALA A 382 19.51 7.43 -6.62
C ALA A 382 19.10 7.43 -8.11
N LEU A 383 19.92 8.04 -8.97
CA LEU A 383 19.69 8.01 -10.42
C LEU A 383 19.90 6.61 -11.00
N GLU A 384 20.96 5.91 -10.61
CA GLU A 384 21.26 4.54 -11.04
C GLU A 384 20.16 3.56 -10.61
N GLU A 385 19.64 3.67 -9.39
CA GLU A 385 18.53 2.86 -8.89
C GLU A 385 17.25 3.06 -9.73
N GLU A 386 16.91 4.30 -10.07
CA GLU A 386 15.74 4.59 -10.90
C GLU A 386 15.91 4.08 -12.34
N VAL A 387 17.10 4.27 -12.95
CA VAL A 387 17.41 3.76 -14.29
C VAL A 387 17.36 2.24 -14.31
N TYR A 388 17.98 1.58 -13.33
CA TYR A 388 17.96 0.12 -13.25
C TYR A 388 16.55 -0.42 -13.00
N SER A 389 15.77 0.21 -12.12
CA SER A 389 14.36 -0.18 -11.89
C SER A 389 13.55 -0.17 -13.19
N ARG A 390 13.77 0.83 -14.08
CA ARG A 390 13.12 0.88 -15.40
C ARG A 390 13.58 -0.26 -16.31
N ILE A 391 14.89 -0.53 -16.36
CA ILE A 391 15.46 -1.62 -17.15
C ILE A 391 14.92 -2.97 -16.65
N ALA A 392 14.91 -3.21 -15.33
CA ALA A 392 14.42 -4.43 -14.71
C ALA A 392 12.94 -4.68 -15.02
N ARG A 393 12.09 -3.64 -14.93
CA ARG A 393 10.68 -3.71 -15.33
C ARG A 393 10.52 -4.06 -16.81
N TRP A 394 11.22 -3.33 -17.69
CA TRP A 394 11.18 -3.59 -19.13
C TRP A 394 11.59 -5.02 -19.47
N LEU A 395 12.65 -5.52 -18.84
CA LEU A 395 13.16 -6.87 -19.04
C LEU A 395 12.15 -7.92 -18.54
N ASN A 396 11.51 -7.67 -17.40
CA ASN A 396 10.50 -8.56 -16.84
C ASN A 396 9.23 -8.61 -17.69
N ASP A 397 8.81 -7.48 -18.26
CA ASP A 397 7.71 -7.41 -19.22
C ASP A 397 8.01 -8.20 -20.50
N LYS A 398 9.25 -8.13 -21.00
CA LYS A 398 9.70 -8.93 -22.17
C LYS A 398 9.80 -10.42 -21.90
N GLU A 399 10.11 -10.84 -20.68
CA GLU A 399 10.11 -12.25 -20.29
C GLU A 399 8.70 -12.87 -20.27
N ASN A 400 7.65 -12.02 -20.23
CA ASN A 400 6.26 -12.41 -20.42
C ASN A 400 5.83 -13.57 -19.49
N TYR A 401 5.72 -13.25 -18.20
CA TYR A 401 5.25 -14.18 -17.17
C TYR A 401 3.73 -14.37 -17.23
N ARG A 402 3.27 -15.61 -17.05
CA ARG A 402 1.84 -15.94 -17.02
C ARG A 402 1.15 -15.41 -15.75
N LEU A 403 1.73 -15.65 -14.58
CA LEU A 403 1.13 -15.31 -13.28
C LEU A 403 1.73 -14.02 -12.71
N GLU A 404 0.89 -13.23 -12.06
CA GLU A 404 1.32 -11.98 -11.41
C GLU A 404 2.32 -12.25 -10.27
N THR A 405 2.08 -13.28 -9.46
CA THR A 405 3.00 -13.70 -8.40
C THR A 405 4.39 -14.05 -8.95
N LYS A 406 4.46 -14.74 -10.09
CA LYS A 406 5.73 -15.09 -10.74
C LYS A 406 6.41 -13.87 -11.35
N TYR A 407 5.63 -12.97 -11.96
CA TYR A 407 6.14 -11.71 -12.47
C TYR A 407 6.78 -10.89 -11.35
N GLU A 408 6.05 -10.64 -10.27
CA GLU A 408 6.51 -9.86 -9.12
C GLU A 408 7.71 -10.49 -8.42
N ASN A 409 7.69 -11.81 -8.17
CA ASN A 409 8.84 -12.49 -7.54
C ASN A 409 10.13 -12.32 -8.34
N HIS A 410 10.07 -12.44 -9.68
CA HIS A 410 11.26 -12.25 -10.49
C HIS A 410 11.66 -10.76 -10.61
N LEU A 411 10.70 -9.84 -10.59
CA LEU A 411 10.99 -8.41 -10.55
C LEU A 411 11.70 -8.03 -9.25
N ILE A 412 11.19 -8.50 -8.10
CA ILE A 412 11.77 -8.29 -6.77
C ILE A 412 13.21 -8.82 -6.74
N VAL A 413 13.45 -10.04 -7.24
CA VAL A 413 14.82 -10.60 -7.29
C VAL A 413 15.73 -9.73 -8.14
N LYS A 414 15.30 -9.29 -9.33
CA LYS A 414 16.10 -8.42 -10.19
C LYS A 414 16.45 -7.10 -9.49
N ILE A 415 15.47 -6.44 -8.89
CA ILE A 415 15.66 -5.15 -8.19
C ILE A 415 16.56 -5.34 -6.96
N ALA A 416 16.29 -6.35 -6.13
CA ALA A 416 17.03 -6.62 -4.90
C ALA A 416 18.51 -6.94 -5.15
N LEU A 417 18.84 -7.60 -6.27
CA LEU A 417 20.24 -7.91 -6.61
C LEU A 417 21.11 -6.65 -6.71
N VAL A 418 20.62 -5.57 -7.30
CA VAL A 418 21.35 -4.29 -7.37
C VAL A 418 21.39 -3.62 -6.00
N CYS A 419 20.26 -3.56 -5.29
CA CYS A 419 20.21 -2.95 -3.96
C CYS A 419 21.21 -3.62 -3.00
N ILE A 420 21.29 -4.96 -2.98
CA ILE A 420 22.20 -5.70 -2.10
C ILE A 420 23.67 -5.35 -2.39
N LEU A 421 24.02 -5.10 -3.65
CA LEU A 421 25.40 -4.82 -4.05
C LEU A 421 25.80 -3.35 -3.84
N VAL A 422 24.88 -2.40 -4.08
CA VAL A 422 25.18 -0.96 -4.03
C VAL A 422 25.01 -0.37 -2.62
N THR A 423 24.03 -0.83 -1.84
CA THR A 423 23.72 -0.30 -0.50
C THR A 423 24.90 -0.36 0.49
N PRO A 424 25.66 -1.46 0.62
CA PRO A 424 26.79 -1.50 1.56
C PRO A 424 27.95 -0.59 1.13
N LEU A 425 28.17 -0.40 -0.18
CA LEU A 425 29.16 0.55 -0.69
C LEU A 425 28.79 1.99 -0.33
N PHE A 426 27.51 2.34 -0.46
CA PHE A 426 26.99 3.63 -0.02
C PHE A 426 27.15 3.84 1.50
N ALA A 427 26.76 2.84 2.29
CA ALA A 427 26.91 2.90 3.73
C ALA A 427 28.38 3.10 4.13
N ALA A 428 29.31 2.39 3.49
CA ALA A 428 30.75 2.55 3.71
C ALA A 428 31.24 3.96 3.32
N ALA A 429 30.78 4.51 2.19
CA ALA A 429 31.16 5.85 1.71
C ALA A 429 30.69 6.99 2.61
N VAL A 430 29.50 6.83 3.22
CA VAL A 430 28.91 7.83 4.12
C VAL A 430 29.47 7.73 5.54
N THR A 431 29.74 6.50 6.00
CA THR A 431 30.23 6.26 7.38
C THR A 431 31.74 6.32 7.50
N SER A 432 32.51 6.29 6.40
CA SER A 432 33.95 6.44 6.45
C SER A 432 34.30 7.77 7.14
N PRO A 433 35.00 7.73 8.29
CA PRO A 433 35.38 8.94 8.99
C PRO A 433 36.29 9.75 8.08
N ILE A 434 36.02 11.07 7.96
CA ILE A 434 36.95 12.00 7.31
C ILE A 434 38.30 11.79 7.98
N PRO A 435 39.37 11.41 7.27
CA PRO A 435 40.67 11.28 7.88
C PRO A 435 41.04 12.62 8.50
N ALA A 436 41.03 12.70 9.83
CA ALA A 436 41.39 13.89 10.57
C ALA A 436 42.89 14.16 10.41
N ARG A 437 43.30 14.72 9.28
CA ARG A 437 44.60 15.36 9.14
C ARG A 437 44.52 16.69 9.87
N ASN A 438 44.97 16.65 11.13
CA ASN A 438 45.34 17.76 12.04
C ASN A 438 44.62 17.71 13.39
N ALA A 439 44.80 16.62 14.14
CA ALA A 439 44.92 16.77 15.59
C ALA A 439 46.36 17.22 15.87
N PRO A 440 46.62 18.36 16.54
CA PRO A 440 47.96 18.72 16.94
C PRO A 440 48.49 17.59 17.85
N ARG A 441 49.61 16.98 17.44
CA ARG A 441 50.42 16.17 18.34
C ARG A 441 50.91 17.10 19.45
N PHE A 442 50.16 17.22 20.53
CA PHE A 442 50.72 17.72 21.77
C PHE A 442 51.77 16.69 22.21
N ALA A 443 53.03 17.00 21.90
CA ALA A 443 54.18 16.34 22.46
C ALA A 443 54.07 16.44 23.99
N CYS A 444 53.73 15.33 24.63
CA CYS A 444 53.85 15.18 26.07
C CYS A 444 55.34 15.02 26.40
N ASN A 445 56.09 16.12 26.33
CA ASN A 445 57.39 16.23 27.00
C ASN A 445 57.11 16.55 28.47
N THR A 446 56.73 15.54 29.24
CA THR A 446 56.85 15.64 30.70
C THR A 446 58.20 15.08 31.08
N VAL A 447 59.11 16.02 31.21
CA VAL A 447 60.42 15.97 31.84
C VAL A 447 60.40 15.03 33.05
N VAL A 448 61.23 13.99 32.99
CA VAL A 448 61.73 13.27 34.16
C VAL A 448 62.70 14.20 34.87
N THR A 449 62.30 14.72 36.04
CA THR A 449 63.23 15.32 37.01
C THR A 449 63.10 14.60 38.34
N LYS A 450 64.14 13.79 38.59
CA LYS A 450 64.71 13.28 39.85
C LYS A 450 63.79 12.73 40.92
#